data_AF-A0A832IU25-F1
#
_entry.id   AF-A0A832IU25-F1
#
_cell.length_a   1.000
_cell.length_b   1.000
_cell.length_c   1.000
_cell.angle_alpha   90.00
_cell.angle_beta   90.00
_cell.angle_gamma   90.00
#
_symmetry.space_group_name_H-M   'P 1'
#
loop_
_entity.id
_entity.type
_entity.pdbx_description
1 polymer ?
#
loop_
_entity_poly.entity_id
_entity_poly.type
_entity_poly.pdbx_seq_one_letter_code
_entity_poly.pdbx_strand_id
1 'polypeptide(L)' 'TKPKSGIVSLNVLHKAKDALDVPVCAIGGIDQTNITQIASTQTDMISVVSAAFKGDVKVNVSNLIKGMKI' A
#
# COMPACT_ATOMS: atom_id res chain seq x y z
N THR A 1 -1.04 13.29 2.89
CA THR A 1 -0.35 12.44 3.89
C THR A 1 -0.70 12.92 5.29
N LYS A 2 -0.79 12.04 6.28
CA LYS A 2 -1.08 12.39 7.69
C LYS A 2 0.21 12.25 8.53
N PRO A 3 1.07 13.28 8.66
CA PRO A 3 2.41 13.12 9.25
C PRO A 3 2.42 12.86 10.76
N LYS A 4 1.30 13.09 11.45
CA LYS A 4 1.16 12.91 12.92
C LYS A 4 0.47 11.60 13.31
N SER A 5 0.15 10.71 12.36
CA SER A 5 -0.48 9.42 12.67
C SER A 5 0.57 8.38 13.06
N GLY A 6 0.22 7.47 13.96
CA GLY A 6 1.05 6.31 14.28
C GLY A 6 1.22 5.37 13.09
N ILE A 7 2.32 4.63 13.09
CA ILE A 7 2.56 3.53 12.14
C ILE A 7 1.88 2.28 12.70
N VAL A 8 1.09 1.61 11.85
CA VAL A 8 0.41 0.36 12.19
C VAL A 8 1.28 -0.82 11.76
N SER A 9 1.36 -1.85 12.59
CA SER A 9 2.06 -3.09 12.24
C SER A 9 1.41 -3.78 11.05
N LEU A 10 2.21 -4.32 10.12
CA LEU A 10 1.71 -5.10 8.99
C LEU A 10 0.88 -6.33 9.40
N ASN A 11 1.10 -6.87 10.60
CA ASN A 11 0.30 -7.97 11.13
C ASN A 11 -1.19 -7.60 11.27
N VAL A 12 -1.53 -6.31 11.34
CA VAL A 12 -2.93 -5.87 11.35
C VAL A 12 -3.63 -6.18 10.03
N LEU A 13 -2.91 -6.18 8.90
CA LEU A 13 -3.49 -6.57 7.61
C LEU A 13 -3.86 -8.05 7.60
N HIS A 14 -3.01 -8.93 8.13
CA HIS A 14 -3.33 -10.36 8.28
C HIS A 14 -4.54 -10.57 9.19
N LYS A 15 -4.54 -9.93 10.36
CA LYS A 15 -5.69 -10.00 11.28
C LYS A 15 -6.99 -9.51 10.64
N ALA A 16 -6.93 -8.46 9.80
CA ALA A 16 -8.09 -7.96 9.09
C ALA A 16 -8.59 -8.98 8.06
N LYS A 17 -7.69 -9.60 7.30
CA LYS A 17 -8.03 -10.67 6.33
C LYS A 17 -8.63 -11.90 7.01
N ASP A 18 -8.14 -12.26 8.20
CA ASP A 18 -8.66 -13.41 8.96
C ASP A 18 -10.04 -13.13 9.59
N ALA A 19 -10.31 -11.86 9.95
CA ALA A 19 -11.51 -11.48 10.70
C ALA A 19 -12.65 -10.93 9.83
N LEU A 20 -12.39 -10.59 8.56
CA LEU A 20 -13.34 -9.90 7.69
C LEU A 20 -13.49 -10.65 6.36
N ASP A 21 -14.74 -10.84 5.93
CA ASP A 21 -15.07 -11.44 4.62
C ASP A 21 -15.06 -10.42 3.46
N VAL A 22 -14.69 -9.16 3.73
CA VAL A 22 -14.63 -8.10 2.71
C VAL A 22 -13.20 -7.84 2.25
N PRO A 23 -13.00 -7.38 1.00
CA PRO A 23 -11.67 -7.01 0.52
C PRO A 23 -11.01 -5.93 1.39
N VAL A 24 -9.71 -6.11 1.68
CA VAL A 24 -8.89 -5.21 2.49
C VAL A 24 -8.02 -4.35 1.58
N CYS A 25 -8.08 -3.03 1.78
CA CYS A 25 -7.25 -2.05 1.08
C CYS A 25 -6.24 -1.41 2.03
N ALA A 26 -4.94 -1.61 1.80
CA ALA A 26 -3.88 -0.98 2.59
C ALA A 26 -3.61 0.46 2.11
N ILE A 27 -3.57 1.41 3.04
CA ILE A 27 -3.33 2.83 2.74
C ILE A 27 -2.36 3.47 3.73
N GLY A 28 -1.73 4.57 3.30
CA GLY A 28 -0.96 5.46 4.16
C GLY A 28 0.54 5.19 4.09
N GLY A 29 1.28 6.16 3.54
CA GLY A 29 2.75 6.08 3.48
C GLY A 29 3.31 4.98 2.56
N ILE A 30 2.48 4.41 1.68
CA ILE A 30 2.92 3.40 0.70
C ILE A 30 3.58 4.11 -0.49
N ASP A 31 4.76 3.63 -0.89
CA ASP A 31 5.52 4.08 -2.04
C ASP A 31 6.43 2.98 -2.62
N GLN A 32 7.27 3.34 -3.59
CA GLN A 32 8.13 2.39 -4.31
C GLN A 32 9.14 1.65 -3.41
N THR A 33 9.44 2.16 -2.22
CA THR A 33 10.43 1.57 -1.29
C THR A 33 9.82 0.45 -0.43
N ASN A 34 8.50 0.46 -0.20
CA ASN A 34 7.83 -0.46 0.71
C ASN A 34 6.69 -1.27 0.07
N ILE A 35 6.24 -0.90 -1.14
CA ILE A 35 5.11 -1.55 -1.80
C ILE A 35 5.24 -3.06 -1.95
N THR A 36 6.44 -3.58 -2.21
CA THR A 36 6.71 -5.03 -2.30
C THR A 36 6.44 -5.74 -0.97
N GLN A 37 6.78 -5.08 0.15
CA GLN A 37 6.51 -5.60 1.49
C GLN A 37 5.00 -5.62 1.76
N ILE A 38 4.27 -4.57 1.37
CA ILE A 38 2.81 -4.52 1.49
C ILE A 38 2.15 -5.61 0.63
N ALA A 39 2.59 -5.78 -0.62
CA ALA A 39 2.08 -6.81 -1.52
C ALA A 39 2.25 -8.23 -0.92
N SER A 40 3.34 -8.48 -0.18
CA SER A 40 3.58 -9.77 0.48
C SER A 40 2.57 -10.10 1.59
N THR A 41 1.79 -9.13 2.08
CA THR A 41 0.72 -9.35 3.09
C THR A 41 -0.58 -9.88 2.51
N GLN A 42 -0.64 -10.13 1.20
CA GLN A 42 -1.85 -10.61 0.50
C GLN A 42 -3.08 -9.69 0.68
N THR A 43 -2.83 -8.40 0.90
CA THR A 43 -3.85 -7.36 0.81
C THR A 43 -4.44 -7.32 -0.60
N ASP A 44 -5.76 -7.12 -0.70
CA ASP A 44 -6.48 -7.17 -1.98
C ASP A 44 -6.24 -5.92 -2.84
N MET A 45 -5.91 -4.78 -2.21
CA MET A 45 -5.73 -3.50 -2.89
C MET A 45 -4.79 -2.57 -2.11
N ILE A 46 -4.08 -1.70 -2.82
CA ILE A 46 -3.39 -0.56 -2.19
C ILE A 46 -4.02 0.76 -2.63
N SER A 47 -3.97 1.76 -1.76
CA SER A 47 -4.27 3.15 -2.15
C SER A 47 -3.16 4.11 -1.73
N VAL A 48 -2.76 4.93 -2.70
CA VAL A 48 -1.61 5.85 -2.63
C VAL A 48 -2.04 7.25 -3.05
N VAL A 49 -1.34 8.26 -2.53
CA VAL A 49 -1.55 9.67 -2.91
C VAL A 49 -0.24 10.29 -3.35
N SER A 50 0.67 10.58 -2.40
CA SER A 50 1.93 11.24 -2.71
C SER A 50 2.82 10.43 -3.64
N ALA A 51 2.82 9.10 -3.51
CA ALA A 51 3.60 8.22 -4.37
C ALA A 51 3.12 8.19 -5.82
N ALA A 52 1.85 8.52 -6.09
CA ALA A 52 1.32 8.65 -7.45
C ALA A 52 1.50 10.08 -7.99
N PHE A 53 1.15 11.10 -7.19
CA PHE A 53 1.00 12.47 -7.68
C PHE A 53 2.23 13.37 -7.53
N LYS A 54 3.27 12.96 -6.79
CA LYS A 54 4.49 13.78 -6.65
C LYS A 54 5.44 13.52 -7.83
N GLY A 55 5.59 14.50 -8.72
CA GLY A 55 6.46 14.39 -9.89
C GLY A 55 5.72 13.81 -11.09
N ASP A 56 6.36 12.90 -11.84
CA ASP A 56 5.77 12.29 -13.04
C ASP A 56 4.82 11.15 -12.68
N VAL A 57 3.52 11.38 -12.85
CA VAL A 57 2.46 10.42 -12.53
C VAL A 57 2.62 9.10 -13.28
N LYS A 58 3.03 9.13 -14.55
CA LYS A 58 3.14 7.93 -15.39
C LYS A 58 4.30 7.05 -14.92
N VAL A 59 5.46 7.64 -14.66
CA VAL A 59 6.63 6.94 -14.11
C VAL A 59 6.30 6.37 -12.73
N ASN A 60 5.67 7.18 -11.88
CA ASN A 60 5.27 6.79 -10.54
C ASN A 60 4.35 5.56 -10.54
N VAL A 61 3.25 5.61 -11.29
CA VAL A 61 2.30 4.49 -11.38
C VAL A 61 2.97 3.26 -12.00
N SER A 62 3.80 3.42 -13.02
CA SER A 62 4.56 2.30 -13.61
C SER A 62 5.46 1.60 -12.59
N ASN A 63 6.17 2.36 -11.75
CA ASN A 63 7.03 1.78 -10.72
C ASN A 63 6.23 1.11 -9.59
N LEU A 64 5.08 1.67 -9.22
CA LEU A 64 4.20 1.05 -8.23
C LEU A 64 3.64 -0.29 -8.72
N ILE A 65 3.20 -0.36 -9.99
CA ILE A 65 2.72 -1.61 -10.61
C ILE A 65 3.82 -2.68 -10.60
N LYS A 66 5.05 -2.32 -11.02
CA LYS A 66 6.21 -3.24 -10.97
C LYS A 66 6.48 -3.77 -9.55
N GLY A 67 6.38 -2.90 -8.54
CA GLY A 67 6.60 -3.27 -7.14
C GLY A 67 5.52 -4.21 -6.58
N MET A 68 4.28 -4.11 -7.07
CA MET A 68 3.19 -5.05 -6.75
C MET A 68 3.37 -6.43 -7.42
N LYS A 69 4.30 -6.57 -8.38
CA LYS A 69 4.48 -7.76 -9.22
C LYS A 69 3.21 -8.16 -9.99
N ILE A 70 2.42 -7.17 -10.41
CA ILE A 70 1.28 -7.32 -11.32
C ILE A 70 1.75 -7.14 -12.76
#